data_AF-A0A3P1S4B4-F1
#
_entry.id   AF-A0A3P1S4B4-F1
#
_cell.length_a   1.000
_cell.length_b   1.000
_cell.length_c   1.000
_cell.angle_alpha   90.00
_cell.angle_beta   90.00
_cell.angle_gamma   90.00
#
_symmetry.space_group_name_H-M   'P 1'
#
loop_
_entity.id
_entity.type
_entity.pdbx_description
1 polymer ?
#
loop_
_entity_poly.entity_id
_entity_poly.type
_entity_poly.pdbx_seq_one_letter_code
_entity_poly.pdbx_strand_id
1 'polypeptide(L)'
;MGAKLIKRRRRLKLHVLAMFIFIVAFPAFLISSLFLRSYNNGLSISIQSNKDKIVALTVENDDLKVQIQSLSTKDRVMTFASEAGLLLNQNSIVSISAGE
;
A
#
# COMPACT_ATOMS: atom_id res chain seq x y z
N MET A 1 40.40 39.74 59.41
CA MET A 1 39.99 39.85 57.99
C MET A 1 39.01 38.72 57.69
N GLY A 2 37.77 39.03 57.34
CA GLY A 2 36.78 38.01 56.99
C GLY A 2 35.80 38.58 55.98
N ALA A 3 35.97 38.24 54.70
CA ALA A 3 35.08 38.67 53.64
C ALA A 3 33.76 37.90 53.73
N LYS A 4 32.65 38.59 54.07
CA LYS A 4 31.31 38.00 54.02
C LYS A 4 30.88 37.83 52.56
N LEU A 5 30.77 36.58 52.12
CA LEU A 5 30.16 36.22 50.84
C LEU A 5 28.65 36.44 50.91
N ILE A 6 28.19 37.57 50.37
CA ILE A 6 26.75 37.85 50.23
C ILE A 6 26.22 37.02 49.05
N LYS A 7 25.50 35.94 49.35
CA LYS A 7 24.92 35.04 48.34
C LYS A 7 23.78 35.74 47.60
N ARG A 8 24.08 36.32 46.44
CA ARG A 8 23.10 37.00 45.58
C ARG A 8 22.12 35.97 44.98
N ARG A 9 20.90 35.86 45.53
CA ARG A 9 19.85 35.01 44.97
C ARG A 9 19.43 35.58 43.60
N ARG A 10 19.84 34.92 42.51
CA ARG A 10 19.36 35.24 41.16
C ARG A 10 17.86 34.93 41.09
N ARG A 11 17.02 35.95 40.96
CA ARG A 11 15.60 35.76 40.63
C ARG A 11 15.53 35.35 39.16
N LEU A 12 15.12 34.12 38.89
CA LEU A 12 14.87 33.67 37.53
C LEU A 12 13.74 34.53 36.95
N LYS A 13 14.02 35.19 35.82
CA LYS A 13 13.01 35.96 35.10
C LYS A 13 12.11 34.95 34.38
N LEU A 14 11.04 34.51 35.04
CA LEU A 14 10.09 33.52 34.50
C LEU A 14 9.57 33.91 33.10
N HIS A 15 9.44 35.21 32.83
CA HIS A 15 9.06 35.71 31.52
C HIS A 15 10.05 35.35 30.41
N VAL A 16 11.36 35.39 30.70
CA VAL A 16 12.41 35.01 29.73
C VAL A 16 12.37 33.49 29.50
N LEU A 17 12.13 32.70 30.53
CA LEU A 17 11.99 31.25 30.42
C LEU A 17 10.75 30.87 29.58
N ALA A 18 9.60 31.50 29.87
CA ALA A 18 8.37 31.28 29.12
C ALA A 18 8.52 31.66 27.65
N MET A 19 9.18 32.78 27.36
CA MET A 19 9.46 33.21 25.98
C MET A 19 10.37 32.22 25.24
N PHE A 20 11.40 31.70 25.91
CA PHE A 20 12.26 30.65 25.34
C PHE A 20 11.50 29.37 25.03
N ILE A 21 10.67 28.90 25.97
CA ILE A 21 9.84 27.71 25.76
C ILE A 21 8.87 27.93 24.59
N PHE A 22 8.25 29.11 24.50
CA PHE A 22 7.33 29.44 23.43
C PHE A 22 8.01 29.44 22.04
N ILE A 23 9.21 30.05 21.95
CA ILE A 23 9.99 30.10 20.70
C ILE A 23 10.39 28.70 20.22
N VAL A 24 10.60 27.75 21.12
CA VAL A 24 10.94 26.36 20.76
C VAL A 24 9.68 25.53 20.48
N ALA A 25 8.65 25.67 21.31
CA ALA A 25 7.42 24.88 21.21
C ALA A 25 6.58 25.24 19.98
N PHE A 26 6.53 26.51 19.60
CA PHE A 26 5.74 26.98 18.46
C PHE A 26 6.17 26.35 17.12
N PRO A 27 7.44 26.42 16.69
CA PRO A 27 7.88 25.76 15.47
C PRO A 27 7.81 24.23 15.59
N ALA A 28 8.11 23.65 16.76
CA ALA A 28 7.99 22.21 16.98
C ALA A 28 6.54 21.73 16.75
N PHE A 29 5.54 22.47 17.24
CA PHE A 29 4.13 22.17 17.02
C PHE A 29 3.76 22.23 15.53
N LEU A 30 4.19 23.29 14.82
CA LEU A 30 3.92 23.42 13.39
C LEU A 30 4.54 22.29 12.57
N ILE A 31 5.81 21.99 12.84
CA ILE A 31 6.54 20.88 12.22
C ILE A 31 5.80 19.57 12.50
N SER A 32 5.54 19.23 13.77
CA SER A 32 4.82 18.00 14.12
C SER A 32 3.46 17.91 13.43
N SER A 33 2.69 19.00 13.34
CA SER A 33 1.39 18.99 12.66
C SER A 33 1.50 18.71 11.16
N LEU A 34 2.52 19.28 10.51
CA LEU A 34 2.78 19.10 9.08
C LEU A 34 3.25 17.66 8.79
N PHE A 35 4.19 17.16 9.59
CA PHE A 35 4.71 15.80 9.47
C PHE A 35 3.66 14.74 9.82
N LEU A 36 2.81 14.95 10.82
CA LEU A 36 1.70 14.05 11.14
C LEU A 36 0.70 13.96 9.98
N ARG A 37 0.36 15.11 9.37
CA ARG A 37 -0.54 15.12 8.21
C ARG A 37 0.10 14.49 6.98
N SER A 38 1.39 14.77 6.74
CA SER A 38 2.15 14.18 5.64
C SER A 38 2.32 12.67 5.80
N TYR A 39 2.59 12.20 7.02
CA TYR A 39 2.72 10.78 7.32
C TYR A 39 1.39 10.05 7.17
N ASN A 40 0.30 10.66 7.64
CA ASN A 40 -1.05 10.12 7.48
C ASN A 40 -1.47 10.05 5.99
N ASN A 41 -1.14 11.08 5.21
CA ASN A 41 -1.38 11.07 3.77
C ASN A 41 -0.52 10.01 3.05
N GLY A 42 0.77 9.90 3.38
CA GLY A 42 1.66 8.88 2.80
C GLY A 42 1.21 7.45 3.13
N LEU A 43 0.75 7.22 4.37
CA LEU A 43 0.19 5.95 4.78
C LEU A 43 -1.11 5.64 4.01
N SER A 44 -1.98 6.63 3.84
CA SER A 44 -3.22 6.47 3.06
C SER A 44 -2.95 6.13 1.59
N ILE A 45 -1.96 6.78 0.95
CA ILE A 45 -1.53 6.47 -0.42
C ILE A 45 -0.98 5.04 -0.50
N SER A 46 -0.18 4.62 0.48
CA SER A 46 0.38 3.27 0.52
C SER A 46 -0.71 2.20 0.71
N ILE A 47 -1.69 2.48 1.56
CA ILE A 47 -2.87 1.63 1.75
C ILE A 47 -3.65 1.53 0.44
N GLN A 48 -3.88 2.65 -0.25
CA GLN A 48 -4.61 2.64 -1.52
C GLN A 48 -3.86 1.83 -2.58
N SER A 49 -2.56 2.04 -2.73
CA SER A 49 -1.73 1.27 -3.67
C SER A 49 -1.77 -0.24 -3.37
N ASN A 50 -1.77 -0.63 -2.10
CA ASN A 50 -1.89 -2.04 -1.73
C ASN A 50 -3.29 -2.61 -2.02
N LYS A 51 -4.35 -1.83 -1.80
CA LYS A 51 -5.72 -2.23 -2.18
C LYS A 51 -5.83 -2.43 -3.69
N ASP A 52 -5.27 -1.54 -4.49
CA ASP A 52 -5.30 -1.64 -5.95
C ASP A 52 -4.57 -2.90 -6.43
N LYS A 53 -3.42 -3.25 -5.81
CA LYS A 53 -2.72 -4.51 -6.07
C LYS A 53 -3.53 -5.75 -5.70
N ILE A 54 -4.23 -5.72 -4.57
CA ILE A 54 -5.11 -6.83 -4.15
C ILE A 54 -6.23 -7.03 -5.17
N VAL A 55 -6.85 -5.95 -5.64
CA VAL A 55 -7.90 -6.02 -6.66
C VAL A 55 -7.34 -6.58 -7.96
N ALA A 56 -6.18 -6.11 -8.42
CA ALA A 56 -5.53 -6.63 -9.62
C ALA A 56 -5.24 -8.14 -9.52
N LEU A 57 -4.69 -8.59 -8.40
CA LEU A 57 -4.43 -10.02 -8.16
C LEU A 57 -5.72 -10.84 -8.05
N THR A 58 -6.81 -10.26 -7.53
CA THR A 58 -8.10 -10.95 -7.46
C THR A 58 -8.68 -11.16 -8.86
N VAL A 59 -8.63 -10.13 -9.70
CA VAL A 59 -9.04 -10.23 -11.11
C VAL A 59 -8.21 -11.26 -11.86
N GLU A 60 -6.89 -11.27 -11.65
CA GLU A 60 -6.00 -12.27 -12.24
C GLU A 60 -6.34 -13.70 -11.77
N ASN A 61 -6.62 -13.90 -10.49
CA ASN A 61 -7.05 -15.20 -9.97
C ASN A 61 -8.40 -15.65 -10.52
N ASP A 62 -9.36 -14.73 -10.65
CA ASP A 62 -10.67 -15.02 -11.23
C ASP A 62 -10.54 -15.42 -12.70
N ASP A 63 -9.70 -14.74 -13.47
CA ASP A 63 -9.40 -15.08 -14.85
C ASP A 63 -8.73 -16.46 -14.96
N LEU A 64 -7.70 -16.74 -14.15
CA LEU A 64 -7.06 -18.06 -14.10
C LEU A 64 -8.05 -19.17 -13.74
N LYS A 65 -8.99 -18.91 -12.81
CA LYS A 65 -10.04 -19.87 -12.45
C LYS A 65 -10.98 -20.16 -13.62
N VAL A 66 -11.36 -19.14 -14.40
CA VAL A 66 -12.15 -19.32 -15.63
C VAL A 66 -11.37 -20.11 -16.66
N GLN A 67 -10.09 -19.82 -16.87
CA GLN A 67 -9.23 -20.58 -17.78
C GLN A 67 -9.14 -22.05 -17.38
N ILE A 68 -8.94 -22.35 -16.09
CA ILE A 68 -8.92 -23.73 -15.56
C ILE A 68 -10.26 -24.43 -15.81
N GLN A 69 -11.39 -23.77 -15.59
CA GLN A 69 -12.70 -24.35 -15.87
C GLN A 69 -12.92 -24.64 -17.35
N SER A 70 -12.46 -23.74 -18.23
CA SER A 70 -12.51 -23.93 -19.68
C SER A 70 -11.66 -25.13 -20.12
N LEU A 71 -10.42 -25.23 -19.63
CA LEU A 71 -9.52 -26.36 -19.87
C LEU A 71 -10.11 -27.67 -19.36
N SER A 72 -10.60 -27.70 -18.12
CA SER A 72 -11.25 -28.89 -17.55
C SER A 72 -12.49 -29.31 -18.34
N THR A 73 -13.30 -28.35 -18.81
CA THR A 73 -14.46 -28.64 -19.64
C THR A 73 -14.05 -29.21 -21.00
N LYS A 74 -13.01 -28.62 -21.61
CA LYS A 74 -12.44 -29.11 -22.88
C LYS A 74 -11.91 -30.55 -22.73
N ASP A 75 -11.15 -30.83 -21.67
CA ASP A 75 -10.65 -32.17 -21.38
C ASP A 75 -11.79 -33.17 -21.17
N ARG A 76 -12.83 -32.78 -20.44
CA ARG A 76 -14.03 -33.62 -20.25
C ARG A 76 -14.76 -33.90 -21.56
N VAL A 77 -14.92 -32.91 -22.42
CA VAL A 77 -15.54 -33.11 -23.74
C VAL A 77 -14.68 -34.02 -24.61
N MET A 78 -13.36 -33.88 -24.55
CA MET A 78 -12.43 -34.75 -25.27
C MET A 78 -12.52 -36.20 -24.78
N THR A 79 -12.60 -36.43 -23.47
CA THR A 79 -12.76 -37.78 -22.92
C THR A 79 -14.08 -38.41 -23.34
N PHE A 80 -15.20 -37.66 -23.28
CA PHE A 80 -16.49 -38.17 -23.75
C PHE A 80 -16.51 -38.47 -25.25
N ALA A 81 -15.85 -37.64 -26.06
CA ALA A 81 -15.74 -37.88 -27.50
C ALA A 81 -14.89 -39.12 -27.81
N SER A 82 -13.76 -39.32 -27.13
CA SER A 82 -12.95 -40.53 -27.27
C SER A 82 -13.65 -41.79 -26.80
N GLU A 83 -14.39 -41.74 -25.68
CA GLU A 83 -15.20 -42.88 -25.20
C GLU A 83 -16.35 -43.23 -26.15
N ALA A 84 -16.93 -42.24 -26.84
CA ALA A 84 -17.95 -42.43 -27.87
C ALA A 84 -17.39 -42.88 -29.23
N GLY A 85 -16.07 -43.08 -29.35
CA GLY A 85 -15.41 -43.47 -30.61
C GLY A 85 -15.32 -42.37 -31.67
N LEU A 86 -15.55 -41.11 -31.28
CA LEU A 86 -15.47 -39.95 -32.17
C LEU A 86 -14.01 -39.47 -32.25
N LEU A 87 -13.43 -39.52 -33.45
CA LEU A 87 -12.09 -39.02 -33.72
C LEU A 87 -12.10 -37.48 -33.80
N LEU A 88 -11.07 -36.85 -33.21
CA LEU A 88 -10.90 -35.40 -33.25
C LEU A 88 -10.63 -34.94 -34.69
N ASN A 89 -11.61 -34.29 -35.32
CA ASN A 89 -11.41 -33.69 -36.64
C ASN A 89 -10.61 -32.38 -36.52
N GLN A 90 -9.28 -32.49 -36.59
CA GLN A 90 -8.34 -31.37 -36.54
C GLN A 90 -8.45 -30.41 -37.75
N ASN A 91 -9.19 -30.79 -38.79
CA ASN A 91 -9.36 -30.01 -40.02
C ASN A 91 -10.32 -28.81 -39.87
N SER A 92 -10.99 -28.67 -38.72
CA SER A 92 -11.93 -27.57 -38.42
C SER A 92 -11.43 -26.63 -37.31
N ILE A 93 -10.18 -26.79 -36.85
CA ILE A 93 -9.53 -25.82 -35.96
C ILE A 93 -9.04 -24.69 -36.86
N VAL A 94 -9.87 -23.65 -37.00
CA VAL A 94 -9.42 -22.38 -37.56
C VAL A 94 -8.49 -21.77 -36.52
N SER A 95 -7.19 -22.07 -36.65
CA SER A 95 -6.16 -21.30 -36.00
C SER A 95 -6.27 -19.89 -36.57
N ILE A 96 -6.79 -18.94 -35.79
CA ILE A 96 -6.74 -17.52 -36.11
C ILE A 96 -5.28 -17.10 -35.90
N SER A 97 -4.43 -17.52 -36.84
CA SER A 97 -3.07 -17.04 -36.99
C SER A 97 -3.14 -15.72 -37.73
N ALA A 98 -2.65 -14.67 -37.08
CA ALA A 98 -2.30 -13.37 -37.63
C ALA A 98 -3.47 -12.50 -38.12
N GLY A 99 -4.00 -11.68 -37.20
CA GLY A 99 -4.49 -10.35 -37.55
C GLY A 99 -3.35 -9.35 -37.34
N GLU A 100 -2.81 -8.84 -38.45
CA GLU A 100 -2.19 -7.51 -38.52
C GLU A 100 -3.21 -6.42 -38.16
#